data_AF-A0A9P8XXZ4-F1
#
_entry.id   AF-A0A9P8XXZ4-F1
#
_cell.length_a   1.000
_cell.length_b   1.000
_cell.length_c   1.000
_cell.angle_alpha   90.00
_cell.angle_beta   90.00
_cell.angle_gamma   90.00
#
_symmetry.space_group_name_H-M   'P 1'
#
loop_
_entity.id
_entity.type
_entity.pdbx_description
1 polymer ?
#
loop_
_entity_poly.entity_id
_entity_poly.type
_entity_poly.pdbx_seq_one_letter_code
_entity_poly.pdbx_strand_id
1 'polypeptide(L)'
;MFKRHEPPEARMERSQQMANQRVSLLDKQLQAELFSKWRGRQRIDSARPSLPAAVPAPESRLEGQLCIICLDAIQDMALIRALACQHIYHKACFDKWFERDHDVCPLCQRKVLCDK
;
A
#
# COMPACT_ATOMS: atom_id res chain seq x y z
N MET A 1 -3.78 -40.61 -28.13
CA MET A 1 -3.65 -39.79 -26.91
C MET A 1 -3.70 -38.32 -27.31
N PHE A 2 -4.87 -37.68 -27.25
CA PHE A 2 -4.99 -36.24 -27.54
C PHE A 2 -4.51 -35.47 -26.31
N LYS A 3 -3.36 -34.78 -26.43
CA LYS A 3 -2.93 -33.83 -25.40
C LYS A 3 -3.99 -32.74 -25.38
N ARG A 4 -4.79 -32.67 -24.31
CA ARG A 4 -5.73 -31.57 -24.08
C ARG A 4 -4.90 -30.29 -24.05
N HIS A 5 -4.93 -29.54 -25.15
CA HIS A 5 -4.34 -28.22 -25.20
C HIS A 5 -5.27 -27.30 -24.42
N GLU A 6 -4.75 -26.78 -23.33
CA GLU A 6 -5.51 -25.88 -22.50
C GLU A 6 -5.63 -24.53 -23.20
N PRO A 7 -6.85 -24.00 -23.38
CA PRO A 7 -7.03 -22.76 -24.09
C PRO A 7 -6.37 -21.61 -23.31
N PRO A 8 -5.79 -20.62 -24.01
CA PRO A 8 -5.05 -19.52 -23.38
C PRO A 8 -5.91 -18.73 -22.39
N GLU A 9 -7.22 -18.63 -22.62
CA GLU A 9 -8.19 -18.01 -21.71
C GLU A 9 -8.24 -18.70 -20.33
N ALA A 10 -8.29 -20.03 -20.29
CA ALA A 10 -8.30 -20.79 -19.03
C ALA A 10 -6.99 -20.63 -18.24
N ARG A 11 -5.85 -20.44 -18.93
CA ARG A 11 -4.58 -20.13 -18.29
C ARG A 11 -4.57 -18.72 -17.67
N MET A 12 -5.13 -17.74 -18.38
CA MET A 12 -5.25 -16.36 -17.89
C MET A 12 -6.22 -16.28 -16.71
N GLU A 13 -7.38 -16.94 -16.79
CA GLU A 13 -8.38 -16.99 -15.71
C GLU A 13 -7.81 -17.58 -14.42
N ARG A 14 -7.08 -18.69 -14.48
CA ARG A 14 -6.45 -19.24 -13.27
C ARG A 14 -5.40 -18.31 -12.68
N SER A 15 -4.64 -17.61 -13.52
CA SER A 15 -3.65 -16.63 -13.06
C SER A 15 -4.33 -15.45 -12.34
N GLN A 16 -5.43 -14.93 -12.91
CA GLN A 16 -6.24 -13.88 -12.29
C GLN A 16 -6.92 -14.38 -11.00
N GLN A 17 -7.41 -15.61 -10.98
CA GLN A 17 -8.03 -16.22 -9.81
C GLN A 17 -7.03 -16.33 -8.64
N MET A 18 -5.78 -16.74 -8.92
CA MET A 18 -4.71 -16.75 -7.91
C MET A 18 -4.37 -15.34 -7.40
N ALA A 19 -4.25 -14.35 -8.29
CA ALA A 19 -4.03 -12.96 -7.90
C ALA A 19 -5.15 -12.43 -6.98
N ASN A 20 -6.40 -12.69 -7.34
CA ASN A 20 -7.56 -12.29 -6.54
C ASN A 20 -7.59 -12.98 -5.16
N GLN A 21 -7.22 -14.27 -5.10
CA GLN A 21 -7.11 -15.01 -3.82
C GLN A 21 -6.06 -14.39 -2.90
N ARG A 22 -4.90 -13.99 -3.45
CA ARG A 22 -3.84 -13.31 -2.69
C ARG A 22 -4.29 -11.98 -2.13
N VAL A 23 -4.89 -11.12 -2.95
CA VAL A 23 -5.41 -9.81 -2.49
C VAL A 23 -6.51 -10.00 -1.44
N SER A 24 -7.35 -11.03 -1.58
CA SER A 24 -8.35 -11.35 -0.56
C SER A 24 -7.72 -11.71 0.79
N LEU A 25 -6.62 -12.47 0.82
CA LEU A 25 -5.87 -12.75 2.05
C LEU A 25 -5.28 -11.47 2.65
N LEU A 26 -4.71 -10.63 1.79
CA LEU A 26 -4.14 -9.34 2.17
C LEU A 26 -5.20 -8.40 2.78
N ASP A 27 -6.41 -8.31 2.20
CA ASP A 27 -7.55 -7.54 2.73
C ASP A 27 -8.05 -8.09 4.08
N LYS A 28 -7.96 -9.40 4.32
CA LYS A 28 -8.31 -10.01 5.61
C LYS A 28 -7.32 -9.65 6.72
N GLN A 29 -6.03 -9.59 6.42
CA GLN A 29 -4.98 -9.36 7.43
C GLN A 29 -4.64 -7.89 7.66
N LEU A 30 -4.71 -7.09 6.62
CA LEU A 30 -4.38 -5.67 6.64
C LEU A 30 -5.58 -4.95 6.01
N GLN A 31 -6.47 -4.38 6.80
CA GLN A 31 -7.63 -3.69 6.24
C GLN A 31 -7.19 -2.36 5.60
N ALA A 32 -7.72 -2.07 4.40
CA ALA A 32 -7.56 -0.76 3.80
C ALA A 32 -8.43 0.27 4.53
N GLU A 33 -7.95 1.51 4.63
CA GLU A 33 -8.66 2.58 5.32
C GLU A 33 -8.38 3.94 4.68
N LEU A 34 -9.20 4.94 5.01
CA LEU A 34 -8.96 6.30 4.55
C LEU A 34 -7.71 6.90 5.20
N PHE A 35 -6.89 7.58 4.39
CA PHE A 35 -5.68 8.25 4.87
C PHE A 35 -5.96 9.24 6.00
N SER A 36 -7.03 10.02 5.89
CA SER A 36 -7.49 10.94 6.96
C SER A 36 -7.74 10.23 8.29
N LYS A 37 -8.36 9.05 8.26
CA LYS A 37 -8.65 8.24 9.45
C LYS A 37 -7.38 7.65 10.05
N TRP A 38 -6.44 7.20 9.21
CA TRP A 38 -5.14 6.71 9.64
C TRP A 38 -4.30 7.83 10.28
N ARG A 39 -4.18 8.99 9.61
CA ARG A 39 -3.46 10.17 10.15
C ARG A 39 -4.06 10.66 11.45
N GLY A 40 -5.38 10.60 11.61
CA GLY A 40 -6.07 10.93 12.86
C GLY A 40 -5.63 10.06 14.05
N ARG A 41 -5.30 8.78 13.82
CA ARG A 41 -4.81 7.86 14.87
C ARG A 41 -3.32 7.98 15.14
N GLN A 42 -2.54 8.47 14.16
CA GLN A 42 -1.10 8.67 14.29
C GLN A 42 -0.71 10.04 14.90
N ARG A 43 -1.65 10.81 15.48
CA ARG A 43 -1.34 12.11 16.13
C ARG A 43 -0.63 11.94 17.49
N ILE A 44 0.39 11.08 17.57
CA ILE A 44 1.33 10.97 18.69
C ILE A 44 2.74 11.43 18.26
N ASP A 45 2.88 12.37 17.31
CA ASP A 45 4.18 13.02 17.04
C ASP A 45 4.06 14.53 16.77
N SER A 46 3.05 15.19 17.33
CA SER A 46 3.00 16.67 17.36
C SER A 46 3.62 17.26 18.62
N ALA A 47 4.65 16.61 19.16
CA ALA A 47 5.72 17.31 19.85
C ALA A 47 6.79 17.70 18.81
N ARG A 48 6.38 18.42 17.76
CA ARG A 48 7.32 19.20 16.96
C ARG A 48 7.50 20.52 17.72
N PRO A 49 8.65 20.78 18.35
CA PRO A 49 8.85 22.05 19.04
C PRO A 49 8.63 23.20 18.06
N SER A 50 7.88 24.20 18.53
CA SER A 50 7.57 25.44 17.82
C SER A 50 8.87 26.10 17.36
N LEU A 51 9.22 25.96 16.08
CA LEU A 51 10.28 26.77 15.47
C LEU A 51 9.74 28.21 15.29
N PRO A 52 10.53 29.24 15.62
CA PRO A 52 10.09 30.63 15.51
C PRO A 52 9.81 31.02 14.05
N ALA A 53 8.77 31.83 13.88
CA ALA A 53 8.20 32.26 12.62
C ALA A 53 9.08 33.27 11.88
N ALA A 54 10.04 32.83 11.05
CA ALA A 54 10.69 33.71 10.06
C ALA A 54 11.52 32.98 8.99
N VAL A 55 11.11 31.80 8.52
CA VAL A 55 11.73 31.22 7.31
C VAL A 55 10.63 31.10 6.25
N PRO A 56 10.69 31.84 5.13
CA PRO A 56 9.92 31.46 3.96
C PRO A 56 10.46 30.10 3.52
N ALA A 57 9.79 29.04 3.95
CA ALA A 57 10.08 27.68 3.53
C ALA A 57 9.94 27.63 1.99
N PRO A 58 10.83 26.95 1.26
CA PRO A 58 10.58 26.67 -0.15
C PRO A 58 9.20 26.04 -0.26
N GLU A 59 8.43 26.53 -1.22
CA GLU A 59 7.04 26.26 -1.58
C GLU A 59 6.75 24.80 -2.00
N SER A 60 7.31 23.81 -1.30
CA SER A 60 7.04 22.38 -1.50
C SER A 60 6.75 21.63 -0.19
N ARG A 61 6.26 22.33 0.84
CA ARG A 61 5.95 21.75 2.15
C ARG A 61 4.50 21.27 2.27
N LEU A 62 3.98 20.59 1.26
CA LEU A 62 2.93 19.61 1.53
C LEU A 62 3.64 18.38 2.09
N GLU A 63 3.80 18.34 3.41
CA GLU A 63 4.08 17.13 4.19
C GLU A 63 2.88 16.16 4.05
N GLY A 64 2.67 15.67 2.83
CA GLY A 64 1.80 14.56 2.47
C GLY A 64 2.65 13.30 2.41
N GLN A 65 2.10 12.20 2.89
CA GLN A 65 2.75 10.90 2.72
C GLN A 65 2.71 10.56 1.22
N LEU A 66 3.86 10.29 0.61
CA LEU A 66 3.96 9.97 -0.81
C LEU A 66 3.85 8.45 -1.01
N CYS A 67 3.05 8.02 -1.97
CA CYS A 67 3.02 6.61 -2.35
C CYS A 67 4.19 6.33 -3.32
N ILE A 68 5.25 5.70 -2.85
CA ILE A 68 6.46 5.47 -3.68
C ILE A 68 6.26 4.52 -4.86
N ILE A 69 5.12 3.82 -4.94
CA ILE A 69 4.79 2.95 -6.08
C ILE A 69 4.35 3.79 -7.28
N CYS A 70 3.53 4.82 -7.05
CA CYS A 70 3.06 5.72 -8.11
C CYS A 70 3.75 7.09 -8.10
N LEU A 71 4.63 7.34 -7.11
CA LEU A 71 5.35 8.60 -6.89
C LEU A 71 4.43 9.82 -6.73
N ASP A 72 3.21 9.60 -6.24
CA ASP A 72 2.17 10.63 -6.10
C ASP A 72 1.77 10.81 -4.63
N ALA A 73 1.24 11.97 -4.29
CA ALA A 73 0.79 12.30 -2.95
C ALA A 73 -0.47 11.53 -2.56
N ILE A 74 -0.47 10.99 -1.35
CA ILE A 74 -1.64 10.34 -0.77
C ILE A 74 -2.58 11.43 -0.25
N GLN A 75 -3.75 11.52 -0.88
CA GLN A 75 -4.79 12.47 -0.49
C GLN A 75 -5.55 11.98 0.75
N ASP A 76 -6.12 12.89 1.54
CA ASP A 76 -6.86 12.56 2.77
C ASP A 76 -8.05 11.61 2.55
N MET A 77 -8.66 11.67 1.36
CA MET A 77 -9.76 10.80 0.94
C MET A 77 -9.29 9.52 0.24
N ALA A 78 -7.98 9.33 0.04
CA ALA A 78 -7.46 8.13 -0.59
C ALA A 78 -7.56 6.94 0.35
N LEU A 79 -7.93 5.78 -0.21
CA LEU A 79 -7.80 4.50 0.47
C LEU A 79 -6.33 4.08 0.47
N ILE A 80 -5.80 3.87 1.66
CA ILE A 80 -4.43 3.44 1.89
C ILE A 80 -4.39 2.05 2.48
N ARG A 81 -3.21 1.46 2.37
CA ARG A 81 -2.83 0.22 2.99
C ARG A 81 -1.60 0.49 3.86
N ALA A 82 -1.79 0.43 5.18
CA ALA A 82 -0.74 0.60 6.16
C ALA A 82 -0.17 -0.77 6.54
N LEU A 83 1.13 -0.95 6.35
CA LEU A 83 1.83 -2.18 6.71
C LEU A 83 2.20 -2.18 8.19
N ALA A 84 2.44 -3.37 8.75
CA ALA A 84 2.95 -3.52 10.12
C ALA A 84 4.30 -2.81 10.35
N CYS A 85 5.07 -2.59 9.27
CA CYS A 85 6.30 -1.81 9.30
C CYS A 85 6.07 -0.28 9.24
N GLN A 86 4.83 0.19 9.41
CA GLN A 86 4.39 1.60 9.42
C GLN A 86 4.49 2.35 8.08
N HIS A 87 4.89 1.68 7.01
CA HIS A 87 4.86 2.26 5.67
C HIS A 87 3.45 2.21 5.06
N ILE A 88 3.10 3.25 4.31
CA ILE A 88 1.78 3.40 3.70
C ILE A 88 1.87 3.59 2.20
N TYR A 89 0.85 3.06 1.52
CA TYR A 89 0.72 3.10 0.07
C TYR A 89 -0.76 3.22 -0.28
N HIS A 90 -1.11 3.68 -1.48
CA HIS A 90 -2.48 3.52 -1.97
C HIS A 90 -2.87 2.04 -2.00
N LYS A 91 -4.12 1.73 -1.61
CA LYS A 91 -4.65 0.35 -1.66
C LYS A 91 -4.41 -0.26 -3.04
N ALA A 92 -4.85 0.44 -4.09
CA ALA A 92 -4.72 -0.06 -5.47
C ALA A 92 -3.26 -0.26 -5.92
N CYS A 93 -2.35 0.62 -5.50
CA CYS A 93 -0.93 0.50 -5.84
C CYS A 93 -0.29 -0.71 -5.16
N PHE A 94 -0.58 -0.90 -3.87
CA PHE A 94 -0.01 -1.99 -3.12
C PHE A 94 -0.65 -3.34 -3.46
N ASP A 95 -1.95 -3.40 -3.72
CA ASP A 95 -2.62 -4.63 -4.14
C ASP A 95 -2.01 -5.15 -5.45
N LYS A 96 -1.81 -4.28 -6.45
CA LYS A 96 -1.10 -4.63 -7.71
C LYS A 96 0.33 -5.10 -7.50
N TRP A 97 1.02 -4.55 -6.50
CA TRP A 97 2.36 -5.01 -6.11
C TRP A 97 2.29 -6.43 -5.53
N PHE A 98 1.33 -6.68 -4.63
CA PHE A 98 1.15 -7.97 -3.97
C PHE A 98 0.64 -9.09 -4.90
N GLU A 99 -0.15 -8.74 -5.91
CA GLU A 99 -0.63 -9.64 -6.98
C GLU A 99 0.52 -10.26 -7.78
N ARG A 100 1.65 -9.55 -7.91
CA ARG A 100 2.84 -9.99 -8.67
C ARG A 100 3.80 -10.87 -7.86
N ASP A 101 3.26 -11.61 -6.90
CA ASP A 101 4.00 -12.50 -6.01
C ASP A 101 4.97 -11.80 -5.03
N HIS A 102 4.80 -10.50 -4.79
CA HIS A 102 5.62 -9.77 -3.81
C HIS A 102 4.95 -9.75 -2.43
N ASP A 103 5.54 -10.41 -1.45
CA ASP A 103 5.07 -10.48 -0.05
C ASP A 103 5.87 -9.58 0.92
N VAL A 104 6.66 -8.65 0.38
CA VAL A 104 7.54 -7.75 1.14
C VAL A 104 7.23 -6.27 0.90
N CYS A 105 7.51 -5.46 1.91
CA CYS A 105 7.43 -4.01 1.83
C CYS A 105 8.45 -3.44 0.81
N PRO A 106 8.02 -2.63 -0.18
CA PRO A 106 8.92 -1.99 -1.14
C PRO A 106 10.03 -1.13 -0.53
N LEU A 107 9.79 -0.53 0.65
CA LEU A 107 10.74 0.38 1.30
C LEU A 107 11.76 -0.32 2.21
N CYS A 108 11.35 -1.37 2.93
CA CYS A 108 12.18 -1.97 3.97
C CYS A 108 12.30 -3.49 3.90
N GLN A 109 11.73 -4.11 2.87
CA GLN A 109 11.78 -5.56 2.59
C GLN A 109 11.25 -6.47 3.70
N ARG A 110 10.60 -5.92 4.73
CA ARG A 110 9.92 -6.71 5.76
C ARG A 110 8.70 -7.40 5.18
N LYS A 111 8.46 -8.64 5.59
CA LYS A 111 7.27 -9.40 5.19
C LYS A 111 6.00 -8.66 5.57
N VAL A 112 5.08 -8.62 4.63
CA VAL A 112 3.77 -7.98 4.72
C VAL A 112 2.84 -8.82 5.59
N LEU A 113 2.94 -10.15 5.41
CA LEU A 113 2.21 -11.14 6.20
C LEU A 113 3.22 -11.80 7.16
N CYS A 114 3.09 -11.48 8.44
CA CYS A 114 3.78 -12.22 9.50
C CYS A 114 2.85 -13.36 9.93
N ASP A 115 3.26 -14.60 9.68
CA ASP A 115 2.63 -15.78 10.27
C ASP A 115 2.82 -15.68 11.79
N LYS A 116 1.73 -15.55 12.55
CA LYS A 116 1.76 -15.44 14.02
C LYS A 116 1.56 -16.81 14.63
#